data_AF-X1SXR8-F1
#
_entry.id   AF-X1SXR8-F1
#
_cell.length_a   1.000
_cell.length_b   1.000
_cell.length_c   1.000
_cell.angle_alpha   90.00
_cell.angle_beta   90.00
_cell.angle_gamma   90.00
#
_symmetry.space_group_name_H-M   'P 1'
#
loop_
_entity.id
_entity.type
_entity.pdbx_description
1 polymer ?
#
loop_
_entity_poly.entity_id
_entity_poly.type
_entity_poly.pdbx_seq_one_letter_code
_entity_poly.pdbx_strand_id
1 'polypeptide(L)'
;ADKVHIIAHSMGNRGLLRALQRIAGNAQTRSTVRFGQIFLAAPDVDRDLFLDLSALYSAHAERVTLYASDADKAVHLSAKFHDSPRAGYYSPYTITANIDTVAVPDFDVDMLGHGYFAQADALLSDIHSLIRNDAAPAERQRFIPAQFNGQTFWRFRP
;
A
#
# COMPACT_ATOMS: atom_id res chain seq x y z
N ALA A 1 -12.71 -13.79 15.88
CA ALA A 1 -12.37 -14.16 14.49
C ALA A 1 -10.90 -13.86 14.32
N ASP A 2 -10.10 -14.88 13.99
CA ASP A 2 -8.65 -14.74 13.92
C ASP A 2 -8.25 -14.43 12.47
N LYS A 3 -8.62 -13.24 11.98
CA LYS A 3 -8.16 -12.74 10.68
C LYS A 3 -6.72 -12.26 10.80
N VAL A 4 -5.88 -12.68 9.85
CA VAL A 4 -4.51 -12.16 9.73
C VAL A 4 -4.53 -10.98 8.77
N HIS A 5 -4.07 -9.83 9.26
CA HIS A 5 -3.85 -8.62 8.46
C HIS A 5 -2.34 -8.41 8.29
N ILE A 6 -1.92 -7.87 7.15
CA ILE A 6 -0.51 -7.62 6.85
C ILE A 6 -0.28 -6.13 6.65
N ILE A 7 0.73 -5.60 7.32
CA ILE A 7 1.30 -4.29 7.02
C ILE A 7 2.72 -4.53 6.50
N ALA A 8 3.00 -4.13 5.27
CA ALA A 8 4.32 -4.23 4.66
C ALA A 8 4.84 -2.83 4.36
N HIS A 9 6.05 -2.55 4.84
CA HIS A 9 6.67 -1.24 4.73
C HIS A 9 7.89 -1.27 3.81
N SER A 10 8.03 -0.28 2.93
CA SER A 10 9.21 -0.07 2.07
C SER A 10 9.64 -1.37 1.37
N MET A 11 10.89 -1.82 1.54
CA MET A 11 11.43 -3.07 0.97
C MET A 11 10.71 -4.34 1.43
N GLY A 12 10.00 -4.31 2.56
CA GLY A 12 9.16 -5.43 3.03
C GLY A 12 8.08 -5.81 2.01
N ASN A 13 7.64 -4.85 1.19
CA ASN A 13 6.70 -5.10 0.09
C ASN A 13 7.28 -6.03 -0.99
N ARG A 14 8.61 -6.00 -1.23
CA ARG A 14 9.28 -6.95 -2.13
C ARG A 14 9.18 -8.37 -1.59
N GLY A 15 9.36 -8.53 -0.28
CA GLY A 15 9.23 -9.82 0.42
C GLY A 15 7.81 -10.36 0.36
N LEU A 16 6.82 -9.51 0.66
CA LEU A 16 5.40 -9.86 0.58
C LEU A 16 5.01 -10.29 -0.84
N LEU A 17 5.37 -9.52 -1.87
CA LEU A 17 5.04 -9.84 -3.25
C LEU A 17 5.62 -11.19 -3.67
N ARG A 18 6.89 -11.47 -3.32
CA ARG A 18 7.52 -12.77 -3.57
C ARG A 18 6.83 -13.92 -2.84
N ALA A 19 6.36 -13.69 -1.61
CA ALA A 19 5.60 -14.69 -0.87
C ALA A 19 4.26 -14.99 -1.55
N LEU A 20 3.52 -13.95 -1.98
CA LEU A 20 2.27 -14.11 -2.72
C LEU A 20 2.47 -14.83 -4.06
N GLN A 21 3.54 -14.53 -4.80
CA GLN A 21 3.89 -15.27 -6.02
C GLN A 21 4.11 -16.77 -5.74
N ARG A 22 4.82 -17.11 -4.65
CA ARG A 22 5.05 -18.51 -4.26
C ARG A 22 3.75 -19.21 -3.86
N ILE A 23 2.87 -18.53 -3.14
CA ILE A 23 1.54 -19.05 -2.76
C ILE A 23 0.70 -19.31 -4.01
N ALA A 24 0.67 -18.35 -4.95
CA ALA A 24 -0.10 -18.45 -6.19
C ALA A 24 0.41 -19.55 -7.12
N GLY A 25 1.72 -19.80 -7.12
CA GLY A 25 2.38 -20.87 -7.89
C GLY A 25 2.20 -22.27 -7.30
N ASN A 26 1.74 -22.38 -6.05
CA ASN A 26 1.54 -23.65 -5.36
C ASN A 26 0.04 -24.00 -5.31
N ALA A 27 -0.33 -25.07 -6.03
CA ALA A 27 -1.73 -25.49 -6.19
C ALA A 27 -2.42 -25.83 -4.86
N GLN A 28 -1.68 -26.30 -3.86
CA GLN A 28 -2.22 -26.67 -2.54
C GLN A 28 -2.52 -25.45 -1.67
N THR A 29 -1.76 -24.35 -1.83
CA THR A 29 -1.90 -23.15 -0.99
C THR A 29 -2.69 -22.03 -1.65
N ARG A 30 -2.85 -22.08 -2.98
CA ARG A 30 -3.44 -21.00 -3.79
C ARG A 30 -4.86 -20.59 -3.36
N SER A 31 -5.70 -21.53 -2.91
CA SER A 31 -7.08 -21.25 -2.51
C SER A 31 -7.28 -21.15 -1.00
N THR A 32 -6.26 -21.47 -0.20
CA THR A 32 -6.37 -21.62 1.25
C THR A 32 -5.83 -20.42 2.02
N VAL A 33 -4.86 -19.68 1.45
CA VAL A 33 -4.30 -18.49 2.09
C VAL A 33 -5.09 -17.25 1.67
N ARG A 34 -5.87 -16.69 2.60
CA ARG A 34 -6.57 -15.42 2.42
C ARG A 34 -6.39 -14.54 3.65
N PHE A 35 -5.78 -13.38 3.44
CA PHE A 35 -5.62 -12.34 4.44
C PHE A 35 -6.88 -11.46 4.51
N GLY A 36 -7.08 -10.78 5.64
CA GLY A 36 -8.10 -9.75 5.74
C GLY A 36 -7.68 -8.52 4.94
N GLN A 37 -6.88 -7.66 5.57
CA GLN A 37 -6.39 -6.42 4.97
C GLN A 37 -4.90 -6.54 4.66
N ILE A 38 -4.48 -6.05 3.50
CA ILE A 38 -3.07 -5.82 3.17
C ILE A 38 -2.84 -4.31 3.03
N PHE A 39 -1.96 -3.77 3.86
CA PHE A 39 -1.54 -2.38 3.84
C PHE A 39 -0.12 -2.28 3.28
N LEU A 40 0.03 -1.63 2.14
CA LEU A 40 1.29 -1.44 1.44
C LEU A 40 1.77 -0.01 1.71
N ALA A 41 2.65 0.15 2.69
CA ALA A 41 3.14 1.44 3.13
C ALA A 41 4.44 1.78 2.38
N ALA A 42 4.41 2.85 1.57
CA ALA A 42 5.49 3.30 0.69
C ALA A 42 6.19 2.13 -0.05
N PRO A 43 5.47 1.30 -0.83
CA PRO A 43 6.07 0.10 -1.43
C PRO A 43 7.27 0.42 -2.30
N ASP A 44 8.44 -0.03 -1.85
CA ASP A 44 9.67 -0.03 -2.61
C ASP A 44 9.68 -1.25 -3.54
N VAL A 45 8.79 -1.25 -4.53
CA VAL A 45 8.69 -2.21 -5.64
C VAL A 45 8.74 -1.43 -6.95
N ASP A 46 9.34 -2.00 -7.98
CA ASP A 46 9.29 -1.40 -9.31
C ASP A 46 7.83 -1.21 -9.73
N ARG A 47 7.49 -0.03 -10.26
CA ARG A 47 6.10 0.32 -10.56
C ARG A 47 5.49 -0.64 -11.58
N ASP A 48 6.20 -0.92 -12.67
CA ASP A 48 5.64 -1.73 -13.76
C ASP A 48 5.46 -3.18 -13.30
N LEU A 49 6.46 -3.72 -12.60
CA LEU A 49 6.35 -5.01 -11.92
C LEU A 49 5.19 -5.05 -10.92
N PHE A 50 4.99 -3.96 -10.16
CA PHE A 50 3.89 -3.87 -9.22
C PHE A 50 2.53 -3.93 -9.91
N LEU A 51 2.37 -3.19 -11.01
CA LEU A 51 1.14 -3.17 -11.80
C LEU A 51 0.85 -4.56 -12.40
N ASP A 52 1.87 -5.19 -13.00
CA ASP A 52 1.79 -6.53 -13.59
C ASP A 52 1.36 -7.60 -12.58
N LEU A 53 1.79 -7.45 -11.32
CA LEU A 53 1.55 -8.43 -10.26
C LEU A 53 0.46 -8.00 -9.27
N SER A 54 -0.17 -6.84 -9.47
CA SER A 54 -1.11 -6.25 -8.52
C SER A 54 -2.27 -7.18 -8.20
N ALA A 55 -2.74 -7.97 -9.18
CA ALA A 55 -3.81 -8.95 -9.03
C ALA A 55 -3.50 -10.03 -7.98
N LEU A 56 -2.22 -10.30 -7.70
CA LEU A 56 -1.84 -11.27 -6.66
C LEU A 56 -2.24 -10.79 -5.27
N TYR A 57 -2.17 -9.49 -4.98
CA TYR A 57 -2.59 -8.96 -3.69
C TYR A 57 -4.10 -9.16 -3.49
N SER A 58 -4.90 -8.70 -4.46
CA SER A 58 -6.37 -8.79 -4.37
C SER A 58 -6.88 -10.23 -4.43
N ALA A 59 -6.13 -11.17 -5.04
CA ALA A 59 -6.50 -12.58 -5.04
C ALA A 59 -6.34 -13.25 -3.66
N HIS A 60 -5.49 -12.71 -2.78
CA HIS A 60 -5.16 -13.29 -1.47
C HIS A 60 -5.55 -12.38 -0.31
N ALA A 61 -6.32 -11.34 -0.54
CA ALA A 61 -6.80 -10.41 0.50
C ALA A 61 -8.29 -10.10 0.31
N GLU A 62 -8.97 -9.68 1.38
CA GLU A 62 -10.30 -9.07 1.27
C GLU A 62 -10.17 -7.68 0.66
N ARG A 63 -9.15 -6.91 1.07
CA ARG A 63 -8.85 -5.58 0.53
C ARG A 63 -7.36 -5.25 0.62
N VAL A 64 -6.92 -4.43 -0.32
CA VAL A 64 -5.54 -3.93 -0.41
C VAL A 64 -5.56 -2.42 -0.47
N THR A 65 -4.80 -1.75 0.40
CA THR A 65 -4.59 -0.30 0.37
C THR A 65 -3.12 0.01 0.23
N LEU A 66 -2.76 0.83 -0.77
CA LEU A 66 -1.42 1.36 -0.99
C LEU A 66 -1.37 2.80 -0.47
N TYR A 67 -0.49 3.06 0.49
CA TYR A 67 -0.19 4.40 0.96
C TYR A 67 1.08 4.92 0.30
N ALA A 68 0.94 5.92 -0.57
CA ALA A 68 2.05 6.58 -1.25
C ALA A 68 2.42 7.88 -0.51
N SER A 69 3.69 8.13 -0.20
CA SER A 69 4.12 9.31 0.58
C SER A 69 5.45 9.91 0.15
N ASP A 70 5.52 11.26 0.06
CA ASP A 70 6.61 12.15 -0.43
C ASP A 70 7.62 12.61 0.58
N ALA A 71 7.37 12.25 1.84
CA ALA A 71 8.25 12.61 2.94
C ALA A 71 9.54 11.79 3.02
N ASP A 72 9.71 10.76 2.18
CA ASP A 72 10.88 9.89 2.27
C ASP A 72 12.16 10.64 1.83
N LYS A 73 12.92 11.08 2.83
CA LYS A 73 14.34 11.46 2.72
C LYS A 73 15.21 10.34 2.09
N ALA A 74 14.68 9.14 1.87
CA ALA A 74 15.29 8.09 1.04
C ALA A 74 15.34 8.43 -0.47
N VAL A 75 14.66 9.50 -0.90
CA VAL A 75 14.69 10.07 -2.27
C VAL A 75 16.09 10.55 -2.69
N HIS A 76 17.07 10.69 -1.78
CA HIS A 76 18.47 10.91 -2.20
C HIS A 76 19.27 9.63 -2.42
N LEU A 77 18.85 8.50 -1.83
CA LEU A 77 19.63 7.26 -1.90
C LEU A 77 19.07 6.29 -2.94
N SER A 78 17.76 6.04 -3.01
CA SER A 78 17.22 5.01 -3.92
C SER A 78 17.06 5.49 -5.37
N ALA A 79 16.63 6.75 -5.57
CA ALA A 79 16.45 7.37 -6.89
C ALA A 79 17.79 7.58 -7.64
N LYS A 80 18.92 7.52 -6.92
CA LYS A 80 20.27 7.58 -7.51
C LYS A 80 20.78 6.23 -8.02
N PHE A 81 20.10 5.12 -7.68
CA PHE A 81 20.53 3.76 -7.99
C PHE A 81 19.55 2.94 -8.83
N HIS A 82 18.35 3.44 -9.14
CA HIS A 82 17.35 2.72 -9.95
C HIS A 82 16.77 3.61 -11.05
N ASP A 83 16.76 3.11 -12.29
CA ASP A 83 16.30 3.83 -13.48
C ASP A 83 14.76 3.87 -13.65
N SER A 84 14.00 3.26 -12.74
CA SER A 84 12.55 3.09 -12.87
C SER A 84 11.74 3.65 -11.68
N PRO A 85 10.52 4.17 -11.93
CA PRO A 85 9.64 4.62 -10.86
C PRO A 85 9.28 3.51 -9.87
N ARG A 86 9.07 3.90 -8.62
CA ARG A 86 8.73 2.98 -7.52
C ARG A 86 7.24 3.09 -7.19
N ALA A 87 6.63 1.97 -6.82
CA ALA A 87 5.18 1.85 -6.66
C ALA A 87 4.60 2.79 -5.58
N GLY A 88 5.34 3.03 -4.49
CA GLY A 88 4.92 3.84 -3.36
C GLY A 88 5.08 5.36 -3.50
N TYR A 89 5.39 5.87 -4.69
CA TYR A 89 5.82 7.25 -4.91
C TYR A 89 4.83 8.03 -5.79
N TYR A 90 4.82 9.37 -5.68
CA TYR A 90 3.73 10.25 -6.16
C TYR A 90 3.72 10.43 -7.66
N SER A 91 4.89 10.40 -8.29
CA SER A 91 4.99 10.69 -9.71
C SER A 91 5.85 9.66 -10.43
N PRO A 92 5.25 8.85 -11.31
CA PRO A 92 3.80 8.69 -11.50
C PRO A 92 3.12 7.94 -10.32
N TYR A 93 1.85 8.26 -9.98
CA TYR A 93 1.06 7.51 -8.99
C TYR A 93 0.70 6.12 -9.51
N THR A 94 0.91 5.10 -8.67
CA THR A 94 0.64 3.69 -9.04
C THR A 94 -0.80 3.36 -8.75
N ILE A 95 -1.65 3.44 -9.77
CA ILE A 95 -3.10 3.25 -9.67
C ILE A 95 -3.50 1.99 -10.44
N THR A 96 -4.33 1.16 -9.82
CA THR A 96 -4.91 -0.05 -10.41
C THR A 96 -6.33 -0.27 -9.87
N ALA A 97 -7.18 -0.95 -10.62
CA ALA A 97 -8.59 -1.13 -10.29
C ALA A 97 -8.84 -1.97 -9.02
N ASN A 98 -7.86 -2.77 -8.59
CA ASN A 98 -7.99 -3.75 -7.51
C ASN A 98 -7.25 -3.35 -6.21
N ILE A 99 -6.68 -2.14 -6.14
CA ILE A 99 -5.95 -1.64 -4.98
C ILE A 99 -6.37 -0.19 -4.71
N ASP A 100 -6.78 0.09 -3.49
CA ASP A 100 -7.08 1.45 -3.04
C ASP A 100 -5.77 2.24 -2.94
N THR A 101 -5.54 3.18 -3.87
CA THR A 101 -4.34 4.02 -3.86
C THR A 101 -4.61 5.30 -3.10
N VAL A 102 -3.89 5.51 -2.00
CA VAL A 102 -4.02 6.66 -1.10
C VAL A 102 -2.71 7.43 -1.06
N ALA A 103 -2.70 8.67 -1.52
CA ALA A 103 -1.60 9.59 -1.32
C ALA A 103 -1.68 10.20 0.08
N VAL A 104 -0.62 10.07 0.85
CA VAL A 104 -0.45 10.64 2.19
C VAL A 104 0.72 11.62 2.10
N PRO A 105 0.50 12.86 1.63
CA PRO A 105 1.57 13.84 1.52
C PRO A 105 2.14 14.15 2.91
N ASP A 106 3.46 14.39 2.98
CA ASP A 106 4.20 14.75 4.19
C ASP A 106 4.23 13.68 5.31
N PHE A 107 3.87 12.42 5.02
CA PHE A 107 3.89 11.34 6.00
C PHE A 107 5.12 10.45 5.88
N ASP A 108 6.14 10.66 6.71
CA ASP A 108 7.33 9.81 6.70
C ASP A 108 6.96 8.43 7.29
N VAL A 109 6.94 7.43 6.40
CA VAL A 109 6.46 6.08 6.70
C VAL A 109 7.50 5.29 7.48
N ASP A 110 8.79 5.68 7.36
CA ASP A 110 9.89 5.18 8.20
C ASP A 110 9.62 5.50 9.69
N MET A 111 8.78 6.50 9.99
CA MET A 111 8.45 6.91 11.36
C MET A 111 7.49 5.95 12.09
N LEU A 112 6.85 4.99 11.41
CA LEU A 112 5.98 3.99 12.03
C LEU A 112 6.70 3.14 13.10
N GLY A 113 8.04 3.09 13.09
CA GLY A 113 8.88 2.40 14.07
C GLY A 113 9.60 3.28 15.09
N HIS A 114 9.54 4.62 14.98
CA HIS A 114 10.43 5.54 15.72
C HIS A 114 9.74 6.40 16.79
N GLY A 115 8.52 6.05 17.22
CA GLY A 115 7.85 6.68 18.38
C GLY A 115 7.11 8.00 18.08
N TYR A 116 6.92 8.34 16.80
CA TYR A 116 6.22 9.54 16.37
C TYR A 116 4.74 9.27 16.06
N PHE A 117 4.02 8.82 17.07
CA PHE A 117 2.60 8.45 16.96
C PHE A 117 1.69 9.59 16.47
N ALA A 118 2.05 10.85 16.73
CA ALA A 118 1.24 12.01 16.33
C ALA A 118 1.18 12.21 14.80
N GLN A 119 2.25 11.88 14.07
CA GLN A 119 2.26 11.95 12.61
C GLN A 119 1.62 10.70 11.98
N ALA A 120 1.68 9.56 12.67
CA ALA A 120 1.07 8.31 12.25
C ALA A 120 -0.42 8.16 12.62
N ASP A 121 -0.97 9.01 13.49
CA ASP A 121 -2.36 8.94 13.97
C ASP A 121 -3.37 8.84 12.83
N ALA A 122 -3.20 9.71 11.82
CA ALA A 122 -3.97 9.71 10.59
C ALA A 122 -4.02 8.35 9.89
N LEU A 123 -2.86 7.75 9.67
CA LEU A 123 -2.71 6.45 9.01
C LEU A 123 -3.21 5.29 9.90
N LEU A 124 -2.86 5.33 11.19
CA LEU A 124 -3.27 4.31 12.16
C LEU A 124 -4.79 4.32 12.38
N SER A 125 -5.42 5.48 12.37
CA SER A 125 -6.88 5.62 12.40
C SER A 125 -7.53 5.00 11.17
N ASP A 126 -6.96 5.22 9.99
CA ASP A 126 -7.44 4.59 8.75
C ASP A 126 -7.29 3.06 8.79
N ILE A 127 -6.10 2.56 9.16
CA ILE A 127 -5.83 1.13 9.34
C ILE A 127 -6.79 0.51 10.36
N HIS A 128 -7.00 1.17 11.50
CA HIS A 128 -7.94 0.73 12.53
C HIS A 128 -9.38 0.66 12.00
N SER A 129 -9.82 1.67 11.24
CA SER A 129 -11.13 1.66 10.59
C SER A 129 -11.27 0.52 9.58
N LEU A 130 -10.23 0.27 8.79
CA LEU A 130 -10.19 -0.79 7.79
C LEU A 130 -10.24 -2.19 8.40
N ILE A 131 -9.50 -2.41 9.49
CA ILE A 131 -9.54 -3.68 10.22
C ILE A 131 -10.94 -3.95 10.80
N ARG A 132 -11.65 -2.91 11.28
CA ARG A 132 -12.98 -3.07 11.87
C ARG A 132 -14.12 -3.14 10.86
N ASN A 133 -14.07 -2.31 9.82
CA ASN A 133 -15.24 -1.99 9.00
C ASN A 133 -15.08 -2.36 7.52
N ASP A 134 -13.86 -2.63 7.04
CA ASP A 134 -13.57 -2.89 5.61
C ASP A 134 -14.16 -1.83 4.64
N ALA A 135 -14.25 -0.58 5.14
CA ALA A 135 -14.89 0.52 4.43
C ALA A 135 -14.19 0.83 3.10
N ALA A 136 -14.94 1.13 2.04
CA ALA A 136 -14.35 1.64 0.80
C ALA A 136 -13.73 3.02 1.04
N PRO A 137 -12.70 3.45 0.28
CA PRO A 137 -12.05 4.74 0.52
C PRO A 137 -13.00 5.95 0.50
N ALA A 138 -14.09 5.87 -0.27
CA ALA A 138 -15.15 6.90 -0.32
C ALA A 138 -15.91 7.06 1.01
N GLU A 139 -15.94 6.01 1.83
CA GLU A 139 -16.65 5.95 3.12
C GLU A 139 -15.70 6.23 4.30
N ARG A 140 -14.40 6.32 4.03
CA ARG A 140 -13.39 6.59 5.05
C ARG A 140 -13.29 8.10 5.30
N GLN A 141 -13.19 8.46 6.57
CA GLN A 141 -12.97 9.85 6.96
C GLN A 141 -11.61 10.31 6.44
N ARG A 142 -11.47 11.62 6.19
CA ARG A 142 -10.20 12.24 5.79
C ARG A 142 -9.65 11.85 4.41
N PHE A 143 -10.45 11.17 3.57
CA PHE A 143 -10.11 10.97 2.15
C PHE A 143 -10.95 11.80 1.21
N ILE A 144 -10.28 12.30 0.18
CA ILE A 144 -10.93 12.95 -0.96
C ILE A 144 -10.47 12.30 -2.26
N PRO A 145 -11.37 12.14 -3.24
CA PRO A 145 -10.98 11.67 -4.56
C PRO A 145 -10.08 12.72 -5.24
N ALA A 146 -9.08 12.23 -5.97
CA ALA A 146 -8.17 12.99 -6.81
C ALA A 146 -7.99 12.24 -8.14
N GLN A 147 -7.46 12.94 -9.14
CA GLN A 147 -7.28 12.40 -10.50
C GLN A 147 -5.81 12.47 -10.91
N PHE A 148 -5.29 11.40 -11.49
CA PHE A 148 -3.97 11.35 -12.13
C PHE A 148 -4.07 10.55 -13.42
N ASN A 149 -3.71 11.16 -14.56
CA ASN A 149 -3.81 10.55 -15.89
C ASN A 149 -5.18 9.92 -16.19
N GLY A 150 -6.28 10.56 -15.76
CA GLY A 150 -7.64 10.07 -15.95
C GLY A 150 -8.06 8.91 -15.03
N GLN A 151 -7.22 8.54 -14.06
CA GLN A 151 -7.53 7.53 -13.05
C GLN A 151 -7.77 8.18 -11.69
N THR A 152 -8.80 7.70 -11.00
CA THR A 152 -9.13 8.15 -9.65
C THR A 152 -8.20 7.49 -8.63
N PHE A 153 -7.65 8.30 -7.73
CA PHE A 153 -7.01 7.84 -6.50
C PHE A 153 -7.53 8.68 -5.32
N TRP A 154 -7.06 8.39 -4.12
CA TRP A 154 -7.49 9.06 -2.89
C TRP A 154 -6.35 9.87 -2.32
N ARG A 155 -6.65 11.04 -1.74
CA ARG A 155 -5.66 11.84 -1.03
C ARG A 155 -6.09 12.05 0.42
N PHE A 156 -5.14 11.88 1.33
CA PHE A 156 -5.29 12.20 2.74
C PHE A 156 -5.50 13.70 2.94
N ARG A 157 -6.47 14.06 3.80
CA ARG A 157 -6.72 15.42 4.27
C ARG A 157 -6.58 15.42 5.81
N PRO A 158 -5.59 16.14 6.37
CA PRO A 158 -5.44 16.31 7.82
C PRO A 158 -6.73 16.75 8.51
#